data_AF-A0A150NKR8-F1
#
_entry.id   AF-A0A150NKR8-F1
#
_cell.length_a   1.000
_cell.length_b   1.000
_cell.length_c   1.000
_cell.angle_alpha   90.00
_cell.angle_beta   90.00
_cell.angle_gamma   90.00
#
_symmetry.space_group_name_H-M   'P 1'
#
loop_
_entity.id
_entity.type
_entity.pdbx_description
1 polymer ?
#
loop_
_entity_poly.entity_id
_entity_poly.type
_entity_poly.pdbx_seq_one_letter_code
_entity_poly.pdbx_strand_id
1 'polypeptide(L)'
;MDNGTVPNAEDSVDKTGLPSGTTIAWKDGKIPDTSKHGEKKGVVTVTYPDGSTEDVNVVITVNPEDFSPVVPMEKVPVKNPENLSLEEQDKVKEKVTKANPGKDVTVDSKGNVTITDPETK
;
A
#
# COMPACT_ATOMS: atom_id res chain seq x y z
N MET A 1 7.02 -2.51 12.36
CA MET A 1 6.65 -2.96 11.00
C MET A 1 7.41 -2.02 10.10
N ASP A 2 8.48 -2.51 9.47
CA ASP A 2 9.30 -1.70 8.57
C ASP A 2 8.45 -1.38 7.33
N ASN A 3 7.83 -0.20 7.34
CA ASN A 3 7.11 0.31 6.18
C ASN A 3 8.12 0.63 5.07
N GLY A 4 8.18 -0.26 4.08
CA GLY A 4 8.85 -0.03 2.80
C GLY A 4 10.33 -0.39 2.82
N THR A 5 10.67 -1.60 2.39
CA THR A 5 12.02 -1.87 1.89
C THR A 5 12.30 -0.90 0.74
N VAL A 6 13.36 -0.11 0.88
CA VAL A 6 13.88 0.73 -0.21
C VAL A 6 14.33 -0.20 -1.34
N PRO A 7 13.70 -0.16 -2.52
CA PRO A 7 14.04 -1.09 -3.59
C PRO A 7 15.45 -0.82 -4.10
N ASN A 8 16.24 -1.88 -4.25
CA ASN A 8 17.54 -1.79 -4.88
C ASN A 8 17.37 -1.75 -6.41
N ALA A 9 18.03 -0.80 -7.08
CA ALA A 9 18.01 -0.68 -8.54
C ALA A 9 18.53 -1.96 -9.22
N GLU A 10 19.50 -2.60 -8.58
CA GLU A 10 20.11 -3.84 -9.05
C GLU A 10 19.13 -5.04 -9.12
N ASP A 11 18.15 -5.08 -8.22
CA ASP A 11 17.14 -6.15 -8.18
C ASP A 11 16.02 -5.91 -9.21
N SER A 12 16.01 -4.72 -9.83
CA SER A 12 14.96 -4.29 -10.78
C SER A 12 15.33 -4.55 -12.25
N VAL A 13 16.54 -5.06 -12.53
CA VAL A 13 17.07 -5.26 -13.89
C VAL A 13 17.66 -6.67 -14.02
N ASP A 14 17.45 -7.32 -15.17
CA ASP A 14 18.17 -8.55 -15.50
C ASP A 14 19.64 -8.24 -15.82
N LYS A 15 20.55 -8.84 -15.04
CA LYS A 15 22.00 -8.64 -15.19
C LYS A 15 22.66 -9.69 -16.09
N THR A 16 21.87 -10.61 -16.65
CA THR A 16 22.39 -11.71 -17.47
C THR A 16 23.09 -11.16 -18.72
N GLY A 17 24.36 -11.52 -18.90
CA GLY A 17 25.14 -11.13 -20.08
C GLY A 17 25.75 -9.72 -20.03
N LEU A 18 25.59 -8.98 -18.93
CA LEU A 18 26.24 -7.68 -18.77
C LEU A 18 27.77 -7.83 -18.52
N PRO A 19 28.61 -6.93 -19.08
CA PRO A 19 30.06 -7.00 -18.88
C PRO A 19 30.45 -6.73 -17.42
N SER A 20 31.55 -7.31 -16.96
CA SER A 20 32.07 -7.08 -15.61
C SER A 20 32.48 -5.62 -15.41
N GLY A 21 32.11 -5.03 -14.28
CA GLY A 21 32.30 -3.61 -14.00
C GLY A 21 31.09 -2.73 -14.35
N THR A 22 30.01 -3.31 -14.87
CA THR A 22 28.73 -2.60 -15.03
C THR A 22 28.16 -2.19 -13.68
N THR A 23 27.73 -0.94 -13.54
CA THR A 23 27.05 -0.43 -12.35
C THR A 23 25.61 -0.04 -12.68
N ILE A 24 24.68 -0.29 -11.76
CA ILE A 24 23.26 0.01 -11.93
C ILE A 24 22.81 0.89 -10.76
N ALA A 25 22.17 2.02 -11.05
CA ALA A 25 21.67 2.95 -10.05
C ALA A 25 20.31 3.52 -10.45
N TRP A 26 19.53 4.01 -9.49
CA TRP A 26 18.34 4.80 -9.78
C TRP A 26 18.73 6.11 -10.49
N LYS A 27 18.07 6.41 -11.60
CA LYS A 27 18.33 7.64 -12.36
C LYS A 27 18.12 8.87 -11.47
N ASP A 28 19.09 9.77 -11.46
CA ASP A 28 19.13 10.96 -10.58
C ASP A 28 18.96 10.65 -9.08
N GLY A 29 19.19 9.41 -8.64
CA GLY A 29 18.90 8.99 -7.26
C GLY A 29 17.40 8.93 -6.92
N LYS A 30 16.50 8.94 -7.91
CA LYS A 30 15.06 8.89 -7.70
C LYS A 30 14.58 7.46 -7.48
N ILE A 31 14.49 7.09 -6.20
CA ILE A 31 13.99 5.79 -5.78
C ILE A 31 12.44 5.78 -5.89
N PRO A 32 11.84 4.75 -6.51
CA PRO A 32 10.39 4.61 -6.53
C PRO A 32 9.80 4.51 -5.12
N ASP A 33 8.71 5.25 -4.86
CA ASP A 33 7.99 5.21 -3.58
C ASP A 33 7.18 3.91 -3.44
N THR A 34 7.61 3.03 -2.56
CA THR A 34 6.99 1.74 -2.26
C THR A 34 6.12 1.75 -1.00
N SER A 35 5.82 2.94 -0.44
CA SER A 35 5.03 3.08 0.81
C SER A 35 3.56 2.65 0.69
N LYS A 36 3.05 2.55 -0.54
CA LYS A 36 1.70 2.08 -0.87
C LYS A 36 1.81 0.95 -1.87
N HIS A 37 0.87 0.03 -1.87
CA HIS A 37 0.84 -1.01 -2.90
C HIS A 37 0.48 -0.46 -4.30
N GLY A 38 0.52 -1.35 -5.29
CA GLY A 38 0.32 -1.06 -6.70
C GLY A 38 1.62 -0.94 -7.50
N GLU A 39 1.47 -0.61 -8.78
CA GLU A 39 2.60 -0.44 -9.70
C GLU A 39 3.34 0.88 -9.44
N LYS A 40 4.66 0.79 -9.26
CA LYS A 40 5.57 1.93 -9.12
C LYS A 40 6.51 1.95 -10.30
N LYS A 41 6.55 3.09 -10.99
CA LYS A 41 7.46 3.28 -12.13
C LYS A 41 8.78 3.83 -11.63
N GLY A 42 9.87 3.23 -12.09
CA GLY A 42 11.24 3.68 -11.85
C GLY A 42 12.02 3.78 -13.15
N VAL A 43 13.13 4.48 -13.08
CA VAL A 43 14.12 4.50 -14.16
C VAL A 43 15.48 4.22 -13.52
N VAL A 44 16.18 3.24 -14.06
CA VAL A 44 17.55 2.90 -13.66
C VAL A 44 18.50 3.33 -14.77
N THR A 45 19.66 3.84 -14.38
CA THR A 45 20.77 4.12 -15.28
C THR A 45 21.80 3.00 -15.13
N VAL A 46 22.05 2.29 -16.21
CA VAL A 46 23.10 1.30 -16.36
C VAL A 46 24.33 2.00 -16.90
N THR A 47 25.47 1.87 -16.23
CA THR A 47 26.76 2.41 -16.69
C THR A 47 27.71 1.26 -16.97
N TYR A 48 28.15 1.17 -18.21
CA TYR A 48 29.05 0.12 -18.68
C TYR A 48 30.53 0.47 -18.39
N PRO A 49 31.45 -0.50 -18.41
CA PRO A 49 32.87 -0.26 -18.15
C PRO A 49 33.55 0.71 -19.12
N ASP A 50 33.00 0.88 -20.33
CA ASP A 50 33.47 1.84 -21.34
C ASP A 50 32.98 3.28 -21.07
N GLY A 51 32.20 3.47 -20.01
CA GLY A 51 31.60 4.74 -19.62
C GLY A 51 30.31 5.09 -20.37
N SER A 52 29.86 4.25 -21.30
CA SER A 52 28.55 4.43 -21.93
C SER A 52 27.42 4.15 -20.93
N THR A 53 26.25 4.75 -21.17
CA THR A 53 25.10 4.64 -20.27
C THR A 53 23.82 4.32 -21.02
N GLU A 54 22.94 3.57 -20.37
CA GLU A 54 21.59 3.26 -20.85
C GLU A 54 20.57 3.47 -19.73
N ASP A 55 19.44 4.08 -20.07
CA ASP A 55 18.33 4.23 -19.13
C ASP A 55 17.27 3.15 -19.40
N VAL A 56 16.90 2.41 -18.35
CA VAL A 56 15.90 1.34 -18.42
C VAL A 56 14.70 1.70 -17.57
N ASN A 57 13.51 1.67 -18.16
CA ASN A 57 12.25 1.87 -17.45
C ASN A 57 11.86 0.55 -16.79
N VAL A 58 11.59 0.59 -15.48
CA VAL A 58 11.18 -0.58 -14.70
C VAL A 58 9.84 -0.33 -14.02
N VAL A 59 9.09 -1.41 -13.82
CA VAL A 59 7.84 -1.41 -13.05
C VAL A 59 8.02 -2.33 -11.84
N ILE A 60 7.86 -1.77 -10.65
CA ILE A 60 7.88 -2.49 -9.39
C ILE A 60 6.43 -2.71 -8.97
N THR A 61 6.04 -3.96 -8.77
CA THR A 61 4.72 -4.29 -8.22
C THR A 61 4.84 -4.45 -6.71
N VAL A 62 4.22 -3.55 -5.95
CA VAL A 62 4.07 -3.68 -4.50
C VAL A 62 2.73 -4.35 -4.23
N ASN A 63 2.73 -5.49 -3.55
CA ASN A 63 1.51 -6.22 -3.23
C ASN A 63 0.82 -5.58 -2.00
N PRO A 64 -0.52 -5.65 -1.92
CA PRO A 64 -1.22 -5.21 -0.72
C PRO A 64 -0.87 -6.11 0.46
N GLU A 65 -0.73 -5.51 1.65
CA GLU A 65 -0.63 -6.27 2.89
C GLU A 65 -2.04 -6.62 3.39
N ASP A 66 -2.19 -7.85 3.88
CA ASP A 66 -3.40 -8.22 4.61
C ASP A 66 -3.50 -7.39 5.90
N PHE A 67 -4.69 -6.87 6.20
CA PHE A 67 -4.95 -6.18 7.46
C PHE A 67 -5.90 -6.98 8.34
N SER A 68 -5.71 -6.85 9.65
CA SER A 68 -6.64 -7.37 10.65
C SER A 68 -7.54 -6.23 11.13
N PRO A 69 -8.88 -6.31 10.94
CA PRO A 69 -9.79 -5.32 11.46
C PRO A 69 -9.72 -5.21 12.99
N VAL A 70 -9.68 -3.98 13.50
CA VAL A 70 -9.71 -3.69 14.93
C VAL A 70 -11.14 -3.44 15.36
N VAL A 71 -11.64 -4.27 16.28
CA VAL A 71 -12.95 -4.04 16.89
C VAL A 71 -12.82 -2.93 17.95
N PRO A 72 -13.63 -1.86 17.91
CA PRO A 72 -13.60 -0.83 18.92
C PRO A 72 -13.95 -1.40 20.31
N MET A 73 -13.18 -1.04 21.33
CA MET A 73 -13.39 -1.53 22.69
C MET A 73 -14.72 -1.07 23.30
N GLU A 74 -15.17 0.13 22.93
CA GLU A 74 -16.42 0.69 23.40
C GLU A 74 -17.59 0.36 22.48
N LYS A 75 -18.66 -0.21 23.04
CA LYS A 75 -19.91 -0.46 22.32
C LYS A 75 -20.77 0.80 22.25
N VAL A 76 -21.60 0.90 21.21
CA VAL A 76 -22.65 1.91 21.08
C VAL A 76 -23.97 1.26 21.52
N PRO A 77 -24.70 1.81 22.51
CA PRO A 77 -26.02 1.30 22.85
C PRO A 77 -27.02 1.61 21.73
N VAL A 78 -27.81 0.62 21.35
CA VAL A 78 -28.85 0.76 20.31
C VAL A 78 -30.23 0.45 20.90
N LYS A 79 -31.27 1.10 20.37
CA LYS A 79 -32.66 0.90 20.80
C LYS A 79 -33.26 -0.37 20.23
N ASN A 80 -32.95 -0.69 18.97
CA ASN A 80 -33.44 -1.87 18.27
C ASN A 80 -32.32 -2.52 17.44
N PRO A 81 -31.71 -3.62 17.91
CA PRO A 81 -30.63 -4.31 17.19
C PRO A 81 -31.00 -4.82 15.79
N GLU A 82 -32.28 -5.07 15.53
CA GLU A 82 -32.74 -5.57 14.22
C GLU A 82 -32.93 -4.45 13.19
N ASN A 83 -32.92 -3.18 13.63
CA ASN A 83 -33.10 -2.01 12.77
C ASN A 83 -32.54 -0.75 13.44
N LEU A 84 -31.25 -0.51 13.25
CA LEU A 84 -30.56 0.68 13.72
C LEU A 84 -31.05 1.91 12.96
N SER A 85 -31.30 2.98 13.70
CA SER A 85 -31.47 4.30 13.10
C SER A 85 -30.19 4.76 12.41
N LEU A 86 -30.31 5.70 11.46
CA LEU A 86 -29.14 6.29 10.79
C LEU A 86 -28.15 6.90 11.79
N GLU A 87 -28.65 7.54 12.85
CA GLU A 87 -27.82 8.12 13.91
C GLU A 87 -27.02 7.06 14.69
N GLU A 88 -27.62 5.89 14.95
CA GLU A 88 -26.92 4.76 15.58
C GLU A 88 -25.87 4.15 14.63
N GLN A 89 -26.19 4.02 13.34
CA GLN A 89 -25.24 3.56 12.33
C GLN A 89 -24.04 4.51 12.20
N ASP A 90 -24.27 5.83 12.20
CA ASP A 90 -23.22 6.84 12.14
C ASP A 90 -22.29 6.79 13.36
N LYS A 91 -22.86 6.62 14.56
CA LYS A 91 -22.07 6.46 15.79
C LYS A 91 -21.23 5.19 15.79
N VAL A 92 -21.78 4.07 15.30
CA VAL A 92 -21.02 2.81 15.13
C VAL A 92 -19.89 3.01 14.12
N LYS A 93 -20.21 3.62 12.96
CA LYS A 93 -19.23 3.93 11.92
C LYS A 93 -18.09 4.80 12.46
N GLU A 94 -18.39 5.87 13.20
CA GLU A 94 -17.38 6.76 13.79
C GLU A 94 -16.42 6.01 14.71
N LYS A 95 -16.94 5.19 15.64
CA LYS A 95 -16.10 4.40 16.56
C LYS A 95 -15.22 3.39 15.80
N VAL A 96 -15.78 2.73 14.80
CA VAL A 96 -15.04 1.77 13.97
C VAL A 96 -13.98 2.47 13.13
N THR A 97 -14.28 3.60 12.50
CA THR A 97 -13.29 4.40 11.74
C THR A 97 -12.15 4.88 12.63
N LYS A 98 -12.44 5.29 13.86
CA LYS A 98 -11.40 5.68 14.84
C LYS A 98 -10.49 4.51 15.22
N ALA A 99 -11.03 3.30 15.32
CA ALA A 99 -10.26 2.08 15.59
C ALA A 99 -9.50 1.56 14.35
N ASN A 100 -9.97 1.88 13.14
CA ASN A 100 -9.43 1.44 11.85
C ASN A 100 -9.11 2.65 10.95
N PRO A 101 -8.12 3.49 11.31
CA PRO A 101 -7.81 4.69 10.55
C PRO A 101 -7.37 4.35 9.11
N GLY A 102 -7.84 5.13 8.14
CA GLY A 102 -7.51 4.96 6.73
C GLY A 102 -8.24 3.82 6.03
N LYS A 103 -9.16 3.12 6.70
CA LYS A 103 -10.02 2.09 6.08
C LYS A 103 -11.42 2.63 5.77
N ASP A 104 -12.03 2.09 4.72
CA ASP A 104 -13.42 2.34 4.36
C ASP A 104 -14.33 1.51 5.27
N VAL A 105 -15.30 2.16 5.93
CA VAL A 105 -16.23 1.52 6.87
C VAL A 105 -17.67 1.71 6.41
N THR A 106 -18.40 0.60 6.30
CA THR A 106 -19.85 0.61 6.12
C THR A 106 -20.54 -0.12 7.26
N VAL A 107 -21.74 0.33 7.61
CA VAL A 107 -22.59 -0.25 8.64
C VAL A 107 -23.96 -0.46 8.02
N ASP A 108 -24.52 -1.67 8.12
CA ASP A 108 -25.86 -1.95 7.63
C ASP A 108 -26.95 -1.64 8.67
N SER A 109 -28.23 -1.77 8.29
CA SER A 109 -29.36 -1.52 9.19
C SER A 109 -29.43 -2.47 10.39
N LYS A 110 -28.70 -3.59 10.38
CA LYS A 110 -28.61 -4.55 11.50
C LYS A 110 -27.35 -4.32 12.34
N GLY A 111 -26.54 -3.31 11.99
CA GLY A 111 -25.29 -3.01 12.68
C GLY A 111 -24.13 -3.91 12.30
N ASN A 112 -24.23 -4.71 11.22
CA ASN A 112 -23.07 -5.42 10.70
C ASN A 112 -22.11 -4.42 10.06
N VAL A 113 -20.83 -4.60 10.35
CA VAL A 113 -19.76 -3.69 9.94
C VAL A 113 -18.89 -4.38 8.90
N THR A 114 -18.69 -3.72 7.77
CA THR A 114 -17.70 -4.12 6.77
C THR A 114 -16.59 -3.09 6.74
N ILE A 115 -15.35 -3.55 6.85
CA ILE A 115 -14.14 -2.72 6.77
C ILE A 115 -13.38 -3.17 5.53
N THR A 116 -13.08 -2.24 4.62
CA THR A 116 -12.32 -2.51 3.40
C THR A 116 -11.10 -1.61 3.31
N ASP A 117 -10.02 -2.12 2.73
CA ASP A 117 -8.88 -1.28 2.37
C ASP A 117 -9.22 -0.46 1.12
N PRO A 118 -9.30 0.88 1.20
CA PRO A 118 -9.60 1.70 0.03
C PRO A 118 -8.49 1.63 -1.02
N GLU A 119 -7.27 1.23 -0.64
CA GLU A 119 -6.16 1.15 -1.56
C GLU A 119 -6.26 -0.12 -2.44
N THR A 120 -7.00 -1.17 -2.05
CA THR A 120 -7.12 -2.45 -2.80
C THR A 120 -8.35 -2.55 -3.71
N LYS A 121 -9.03 -1.43 -4.01
CA LYS A 121 -10.26 -1.41 -4.83
C LYS A 121 -10.01 -1.47 -6.34
#